data_AF-A0A3T0RQF7-F1
#
_entry.id   AF-A0A3T0RQF7-F1
#
_cell.length_a   1.000
_cell.length_b   1.000
_cell.length_c   1.000
_cell.angle_alpha   90.00
_cell.angle_beta   90.00
_cell.angle_gamma   90.00
#
_symmetry.space_group_name_H-M   'P 1'
#
loop_
_entity.id
_entity.type
_entity.pdbx_description
1 polymer ?
#
loop_
_entity_poly.entity_id
_entity_poly.type
_entity_poly.pdbx_seq_one_letter_code
_entity_poly.pdbx_strand_id
1 'polypeptide(L)'
;MMNPKSLFITVALTMSSLSAFAIPQKEQIGIWPTIPFIRGADLCAYKDAYSTTRTGYMDKMVGIAKDLMQAGAKGKEVLPMLVGFNNLYDQNIATANQYKYMEVTLESSLKAFVSDYYRNIRPRVQRMSFTRVNDVLNVVRAAANGQRDGYLDQNLVDKLDYVGYGTYSLAPNCQGDIQVTLHLMGRDGEELSYIGNGQPAVVMSQIASRMFEDFQRTKFPTKLKVGNKTLTLLGAMNGSVETTFSVKNASRACETLGGRLPTGTELEIIDSYGDWNGGVSINDAIWALTNGNVYAPHLRNPSPVRSESEVNAHDEGYRYYCVQD
;
A
#
# COMPACT_ATOMS: atom_id res chain seq x y z
N MET A 1 -11.40 66.84 -47.94
CA MET A 1 -11.77 67.17 -46.54
C MET A 1 -11.84 65.87 -45.75
N MET A 2 -10.91 65.69 -44.82
CA MET A 2 -10.85 64.63 -43.81
C MET A 2 -11.90 64.89 -42.71
N ASN A 3 -12.58 63.86 -42.19
CA ASN A 3 -12.24 63.25 -40.90
C ASN A 3 -13.14 62.02 -40.56
N PRO A 4 -12.62 61.05 -39.79
CA PRO A 4 -13.20 59.74 -39.46
C PRO A 4 -13.80 59.71 -38.04
N LYS A 5 -14.45 58.60 -37.66
CA LYS A 5 -14.71 58.09 -36.29
C LYS A 5 -15.64 56.87 -36.42
N SER A 6 -15.47 55.73 -35.78
CA SER A 6 -14.41 55.13 -34.98
C SER A 6 -14.87 53.69 -34.73
N LEU A 7 -14.04 52.75 -35.16
CA LEU A 7 -14.17 51.31 -34.98
C LEU A 7 -13.98 50.97 -33.49
N PHE A 8 -15.00 50.46 -32.82
CA PHE A 8 -14.86 49.82 -31.50
C PHE A 8 -15.29 48.35 -31.63
N ILE A 9 -14.31 47.48 -31.92
CA ILE A 9 -14.45 46.03 -31.77
C ILE A 9 -14.02 45.72 -30.34
N THR A 10 -14.99 45.44 -29.48
CA THR A 10 -14.75 44.96 -28.12
C THR A 10 -14.40 43.48 -28.20
N VAL A 11 -13.10 43.17 -28.15
CA VAL A 11 -12.61 41.80 -27.98
C VAL A 11 -12.89 41.39 -26.53
N ALA A 12 -13.93 40.59 -26.33
CA ALA A 12 -14.19 39.94 -25.05
C ALA A 12 -13.15 38.82 -24.85
N LEU A 13 -12.14 39.11 -24.03
CA LEU A 13 -11.17 38.13 -23.57
C LEU A 13 -11.87 37.20 -22.57
N THR A 14 -12.46 36.10 -23.06
CA THR A 14 -12.97 35.04 -22.19
C THR A 14 -11.79 34.36 -21.51
N MET A 15 -11.58 34.73 -20.25
CA MET A 15 -10.64 34.12 -19.34
C MET A 15 -11.16 32.72 -19.01
N SER A 16 -10.76 31.73 -19.82
CA SER A 16 -11.05 30.32 -19.59
C SER A 16 -10.34 29.89 -18.31
N SER A 17 -11.10 29.75 -17.23
CA SER A 17 -10.68 29.11 -16.01
C SER A 17 -10.27 27.67 -16.32
N LEU A 18 -8.97 27.37 -16.15
CA LEU A 18 -8.49 26.00 -16.02
C LEU A 18 -9.16 25.41 -14.77
N SER A 19 -10.28 24.75 -14.97
CA SER A 19 -10.82 23.85 -13.96
C SER A 19 -9.85 22.68 -13.89
N ALA A 20 -9.14 22.56 -12.77
CA ALA A 20 -8.37 21.36 -12.47
C ALA A 20 -9.32 20.17 -12.62
N PHE A 21 -9.05 19.30 -13.59
CA PHE A 21 -9.80 18.07 -13.79
C PHE A 21 -9.60 17.22 -12.54
N ALA A 22 -10.57 17.25 -11.63
CA ALA A 22 -10.71 16.20 -10.63
C ALA A 22 -11.00 14.92 -11.40
N ILE A 23 -9.99 14.06 -11.54
CA ILE A 23 -10.17 12.73 -12.12
C ILE A 23 -11.17 12.02 -11.20
N PRO A 24 -12.38 11.69 -11.68
CA PRO A 24 -13.31 10.93 -10.86
C PRO A 24 -12.64 9.59 -10.55
N GLN A 25 -12.41 9.31 -9.27
CA GLN A 25 -11.91 8.00 -8.88
C GLN A 25 -12.94 6.96 -9.33
N LYS A 26 -12.49 6.00 -10.14
CA LYS A 26 -13.32 4.89 -10.57
C LYS A 26 -13.89 4.20 -9.33
N GLU A 27 -15.20 3.99 -9.33
CA GLU A 27 -15.94 3.52 -8.15
C GLU A 27 -15.46 2.13 -7.66
N GLN A 28 -14.93 1.32 -8.58
CA GLN A 28 -14.30 0.04 -8.26
C GLN A 28 -13.21 -0.33 -9.28
N ILE A 29 -12.05 -0.71 -8.76
CA ILE A 29 -10.88 -1.21 -9.48
C ILE A 29 -10.93 -2.74 -9.50
N GLY A 30 -10.90 -3.31 -10.69
CA GLY A 30 -10.90 -4.74 -10.94
C GLY A 30 -9.50 -5.28 -11.19
N ILE A 31 -9.00 -6.12 -10.30
CA ILE A 31 -7.73 -6.83 -10.46
C ILE A 31 -8.01 -8.25 -10.96
N TRP A 32 -7.19 -8.74 -11.88
CA TRP A 32 -7.28 -10.15 -12.30
C TRP A 32 -7.15 -11.08 -11.08
N PRO A 33 -8.07 -12.03 -10.87
CA PRO A 33 -8.06 -12.88 -9.69
C PRO A 33 -6.84 -13.79 -9.66
N THR A 34 -6.33 -14.26 -10.79
CA THR A 34 -5.22 -15.22 -10.78
C THR A 34 -3.89 -14.49 -10.81
N ILE A 35 -3.10 -14.57 -9.74
CA ILE A 35 -1.80 -13.89 -9.69
C ILE A 35 -0.71 -14.98 -9.74
N PRO A 36 -0.04 -15.17 -10.90
CA PRO A 36 1.08 -16.10 -10.98
C PRO A 36 2.25 -15.57 -10.16
N PHE A 37 2.82 -16.45 -9.33
CA PHE A 37 4.08 -16.22 -8.64
C PHE A 37 5.17 -17.10 -9.24
N ILE A 38 6.31 -16.49 -9.54
CA ILE A 38 7.48 -17.15 -10.13
C ILE A 38 8.57 -17.25 -9.07
N ARG A 39 9.16 -18.44 -8.92
CA ARG A 39 10.30 -18.63 -8.02
C ARG A 39 11.54 -17.95 -8.62
N GLY A 40 12.15 -17.05 -7.85
CA GLY A 40 13.44 -16.43 -8.11
C GLY A 40 14.61 -17.24 -7.56
N ALA A 41 15.77 -16.60 -7.47
CA ALA A 41 17.00 -17.24 -6.99
C ALA A 41 16.89 -17.69 -5.52
N ASP A 42 17.60 -18.74 -5.17
CA ASP A 42 17.81 -19.14 -3.78
C ASP A 42 18.91 -18.26 -3.17
N LEU A 43 18.51 -17.20 -2.45
CA LEU A 43 19.48 -16.27 -1.87
C LEU A 43 20.26 -16.89 -0.71
N CYS A 44 19.80 -18.02 -0.16
CA CYS A 44 20.54 -18.78 0.83
C CYS A 44 21.68 -19.55 0.21
N ALA A 45 21.39 -20.34 -0.83
CA ALA A 45 22.43 -21.02 -1.59
C ALA A 45 23.44 -20.01 -2.17
N TYR A 46 22.97 -18.85 -2.62
CA TYR A 46 23.85 -17.75 -3.05
C TYR A 46 24.72 -17.26 -1.90
N LYS A 47 24.14 -16.93 -0.75
CA LYS A 47 24.90 -16.48 0.42
C LYS A 47 25.92 -17.53 0.86
N ASP A 48 25.56 -18.80 0.93
CA ASP A 48 26.50 -19.86 1.32
C ASP A 48 27.67 -20.00 0.32
N ALA A 49 27.37 -19.91 -0.98
CA ALA A 49 28.38 -19.98 -2.04
C ALA A 49 29.36 -18.79 -2.01
N TYR A 50 28.90 -17.58 -1.66
CA TYR A 50 29.71 -16.35 -1.72
C TYR A 50 30.21 -15.85 -0.35
N SER A 51 29.63 -16.27 0.78
CA SER A 51 30.05 -15.86 2.14
C SER A 51 31.13 -16.76 2.72
N THR A 52 31.29 -17.98 2.20
CA THR A 52 32.33 -18.90 2.64
C THR A 52 33.50 -18.86 1.66
N THR A 53 34.60 -18.18 2.00
CA THR A 53 35.87 -18.56 1.40
C THR A 53 36.11 -20.03 1.77
N ARG A 54 36.57 -20.85 0.83
CA ARG A 54 36.79 -22.30 1.00
C ARG A 54 37.54 -22.64 2.31
N THR A 55 38.41 -21.74 2.77
CA THR A 55 39.17 -21.83 4.02
C THR A 55 38.29 -21.76 5.28
N GLY A 56 37.32 -20.83 5.34
CA GLY A 56 36.47 -20.66 6.54
C GLY A 56 35.52 -21.83 6.80
N TYR A 57 35.08 -22.51 5.74
CA TYR A 57 34.28 -23.75 5.86
C TYR A 57 35.12 -24.89 6.44
N MET A 58 36.37 -25.04 5.96
CA MET A 58 37.28 -26.07 6.45
C MET A 58 37.66 -25.84 7.91
N ASP A 59 37.92 -24.59 8.32
CA ASP A 59 38.24 -24.25 9.72
C ASP A 59 37.08 -24.57 10.67
N LYS A 60 35.83 -24.33 10.24
CA LYS A 60 34.62 -24.61 11.04
C LYS A 60 34.38 -26.13 11.19
N MET A 61 34.58 -26.89 10.11
CA MET A 61 34.49 -28.35 10.14
C MET A 61 35.60 -28.98 11.00
N VAL A 62 36.83 -28.45 10.95
CA VAL A 62 37.94 -28.86 11.80
C VAL A 62 37.66 -28.55 13.27
N GLY A 63 37.04 -27.40 13.56
CA GLY A 63 36.60 -27.03 14.92
C GLY A 63 35.57 -28.01 15.49
N ILE A 64 34.51 -28.31 14.73
CA ILE A 64 33.46 -29.26 15.14
C ILE A 64 34.04 -30.67 15.36
N ALA A 65 34.95 -31.11 14.47
CA ALA A 65 35.63 -32.40 14.62
C ALA A 65 36.50 -32.45 15.88
N LYS A 66 37.20 -31.35 16.21
CA LYS A 66 38.03 -31.23 17.41
C LYS A 66 37.19 -31.30 18.68
N ASP A 67 36.05 -30.60 18.72
CA ASP A 67 35.16 -30.59 19.88
C ASP A 67 34.51 -31.96 20.13
N LEU A 68 34.13 -32.67 19.05
CA LEU A 68 33.61 -34.04 19.13
C LEU A 68 34.67 -35.05 19.59
N MET A 69 35.93 -34.88 19.16
CA MET A 69 37.05 -35.70 19.63
C MET A 69 37.36 -35.44 21.11
N GLN A 70 37.26 -34.18 21.57
CA GLN A 70 37.46 -33.82 22.98
C GLN A 70 36.32 -34.31 23.88
N ALA A 71 35.09 -34.44 23.36
CA ALA A 71 33.95 -35.03 24.05
C ALA A 71 33.98 -36.57 24.14
N GLY A 72 35.05 -37.22 23.66
CA GLY A 72 35.29 -38.65 23.83
C GLY A 72 34.76 -39.55 22.71
N ALA A 73 34.30 -38.98 21.58
CA ALA A 73 33.89 -39.76 20.41
C ALA A 73 35.11 -40.41 19.73
N LYS A 74 35.09 -41.73 19.53
CA LYS A 74 36.19 -42.43 18.84
C LYS A 74 36.12 -42.07 17.36
N GLY A 75 37.22 -41.64 16.75
CA GLY A 75 37.27 -41.08 15.38
C GLY A 75 36.65 -41.93 14.24
N LYS A 76 36.30 -43.20 14.48
CA LYS A 76 35.56 -44.06 13.54
C LYS A 76 34.03 -43.85 13.58
N GLU A 77 33.48 -43.30 14.66
CA GLU A 77 32.03 -43.08 14.86
C GLU A 77 31.59 -41.66 14.46
N VAL A 78 32.53 -40.69 14.46
CA VAL A 78 32.27 -39.28 14.13
C VAL A 78 32.00 -39.06 12.64
N LEU A 79 32.72 -39.76 11.75
CA LEU A 79 32.53 -39.62 10.30
C LEU A 79 31.14 -40.08 9.81
N PRO A 80 30.62 -41.26 10.23
CA PRO A 80 29.25 -41.67 9.91
C PRO A 80 28.18 -40.73 10.47
N MET A 81 28.40 -40.15 11.65
CA MET A 81 27.47 -39.19 12.26
C MET A 81 27.45 -37.87 11.50
N LEU A 82 28.60 -37.35 11.07
CA LEU A 82 28.69 -36.16 10.21
C LEU A 82 28.04 -36.38 8.85
N VAL A 83 28.24 -37.56 8.22
CA VAL A 83 27.54 -37.94 6.99
C VAL A 83 26.03 -38.09 7.22
N GLY A 84 25.62 -38.62 8.38
CA GLY A 84 24.23 -38.73 8.79
C GLY A 84 23.55 -37.36 8.97
N PHE A 85 24.23 -36.39 9.58
CA PHE A 85 23.74 -35.02 9.67
C PHE A 85 23.64 -34.36 8.30
N ASN A 86 24.63 -34.57 7.42
CA ASN A 86 24.59 -34.03 6.06
C ASN A 86 23.43 -34.64 5.26
N ASN A 87 23.21 -35.95 5.37
CA ASN A 87 22.09 -36.62 4.71
C ASN A 87 20.73 -36.19 5.28
N LEU A 88 20.61 -35.97 6.61
CA LEU A 88 19.38 -35.45 7.23
C LEU A 88 19.15 -33.99 6.86
N TYR A 89 20.21 -33.18 6.76
CA TYR A 89 20.16 -31.81 6.27
C TYR A 89 19.73 -31.78 4.80
N ASP A 90 20.33 -32.60 3.95
CA ASP A 90 19.98 -32.74 2.53
C ASP A 90 18.55 -33.28 2.33
N GLN A 91 18.10 -34.23 3.17
CA GLN A 91 16.71 -34.71 3.18
C GLN A 91 15.71 -33.62 3.63
N ASN A 92 16.06 -32.83 4.65
CA ASN A 92 15.24 -31.71 5.10
C ASN A 92 15.20 -30.59 4.05
N ILE A 93 16.33 -30.29 3.40
CA ILE A 93 16.43 -29.38 2.27
C ILE A 93 15.62 -29.91 1.08
N ALA A 94 15.66 -31.20 0.76
CA ALA A 94 14.88 -31.81 -0.32
C ALA A 94 13.38 -31.77 -0.04
N THR A 95 12.97 -31.95 1.21
CA THR A 95 11.56 -31.85 1.66
C THR A 95 11.07 -30.40 1.65
N ALA A 96 11.91 -29.44 2.09
CA ALA A 96 11.61 -28.01 1.98
C ALA A 96 11.62 -27.53 0.51
N ASN A 97 12.52 -28.10 -0.32
CA ASN A 97 12.61 -27.86 -1.76
C ASN A 97 11.46 -28.43 -2.56
N GLN A 98 10.56 -29.21 -1.93
CA GLN A 98 9.40 -29.70 -2.65
C GLN A 98 8.49 -28.57 -3.14
N TYR A 99 8.51 -27.36 -2.55
CA TYR A 99 7.89 -26.04 -2.91
C TYR A 99 6.64 -25.99 -3.82
N LYS A 100 6.04 -27.12 -4.11
CA LYS A 100 4.91 -27.33 -4.99
C LYS A 100 3.79 -26.57 -4.30
N TYR A 101 3.14 -25.66 -5.00
CA TYR A 101 2.03 -24.87 -4.48
C TYR A 101 2.40 -23.72 -3.52
N MET A 102 3.68 -23.35 -3.37
CA MET A 102 4.01 -22.10 -2.65
C MET A 102 3.38 -20.91 -3.37
N GLU A 103 3.44 -20.89 -4.70
CA GLU A 103 2.79 -19.90 -5.54
C GLU A 103 1.28 -19.80 -5.28
N VAL A 104 0.59 -20.92 -5.07
CA VAL A 104 -0.85 -20.96 -4.76
C VAL A 104 -1.10 -20.47 -3.34
N THR A 105 -0.19 -20.78 -2.42
CA THR A 105 -0.25 -20.35 -1.02
C THR A 105 -0.10 -18.84 -0.90
N LEU A 106 0.86 -18.24 -1.61
CA LEU A 106 1.07 -16.78 -1.63
C LEU A 106 -0.15 -16.07 -2.19
N GLU A 107 -0.64 -16.52 -3.35
CA GLU A 107 -1.84 -15.98 -3.99
C GLU A 107 -3.07 -16.06 -3.08
N SER A 108 -3.32 -17.23 -2.47
CA SER A 108 -4.47 -17.44 -1.59
C SER A 108 -4.38 -16.61 -0.31
N SER A 109 -3.19 -16.53 0.28
CA SER A 109 -2.95 -15.74 1.50
C SER A 109 -3.16 -14.25 1.22
N LEU A 110 -2.65 -13.73 0.10
CA LEU A 110 -2.85 -12.35 -0.32
C LEU A 110 -4.34 -12.01 -0.41
N LYS A 111 -5.11 -12.83 -1.14
CA LYS A 111 -6.56 -12.64 -1.29
C LYS A 111 -7.28 -12.69 0.04
N ALA A 112 -6.91 -13.63 0.91
CA ALA A 112 -7.48 -13.77 2.24
C ALA A 112 -7.25 -12.52 3.10
N PHE A 113 -6.02 -11.99 3.14
CA PHE A 113 -5.71 -10.78 3.89
C PHE A 113 -6.43 -9.55 3.34
N VAL A 114 -6.44 -9.36 2.02
CA VAL A 114 -7.23 -8.28 1.38
C VAL A 114 -8.70 -8.39 1.77
N SER A 115 -9.29 -9.58 1.68
CA SER A 115 -10.67 -9.80 2.06
C SER A 115 -10.91 -9.53 3.56
N ASP A 116 -9.95 -9.86 4.41
CA ASP A 116 -10.03 -9.62 5.85
C ASP A 116 -9.99 -8.11 6.16
N TYR A 117 -9.11 -7.34 5.51
CA TYR A 117 -9.08 -5.87 5.64
C TYR A 117 -10.44 -5.24 5.30
N TYR A 118 -11.05 -5.63 4.18
CA TYR A 118 -12.39 -5.13 3.81
C TYR A 118 -13.48 -5.55 4.81
N ARG A 119 -13.41 -6.77 5.35
CA ARG A 119 -14.38 -7.27 6.35
C ARG A 119 -14.25 -6.57 7.71
N ASN A 120 -13.03 -6.21 8.10
CA ASN A 120 -12.74 -5.63 9.40
C ASN A 120 -12.91 -4.10 9.39
N ILE A 121 -12.39 -3.43 8.36
CA ILE A 121 -12.46 -1.95 8.22
C ILE A 121 -13.85 -1.51 7.73
N ARG A 122 -14.51 -2.33 6.90
CA ARG A 122 -15.86 -2.09 6.37
C ARG A 122 -16.04 -0.70 5.76
N PRO A 123 -15.24 -0.32 4.75
CA PRO A 123 -15.48 0.93 4.05
C PRO A 123 -16.86 0.91 3.37
N ARG A 124 -17.48 2.08 3.24
CA ARG A 124 -18.79 2.30 2.59
C ARG A 124 -18.78 1.83 1.13
N VAL A 125 -17.64 1.98 0.46
CA VAL A 125 -17.43 1.53 -0.93
C VAL A 125 -16.14 0.73 -0.97
N GLN A 126 -16.20 -0.48 -1.52
CA GLN A 126 -15.03 -1.30 -1.79
C GLN A 126 -14.39 -0.87 -3.11
N ARG A 127 -13.25 -0.18 -3.05
CA ARG A 127 -12.59 0.39 -4.23
C ARG A 127 -11.72 -0.60 -4.98
N MET A 128 -11.34 -1.73 -4.37
CA MET A 128 -10.56 -2.78 -5.03
C MET A 128 -11.21 -4.14 -4.86
N SER A 129 -11.25 -4.92 -5.94
CA SER A 129 -11.70 -6.32 -5.89
C SER A 129 -10.94 -7.21 -6.86
N PHE A 130 -10.79 -8.48 -6.50
CA PHE A 130 -10.38 -9.52 -7.43
C PHE A 130 -11.59 -9.90 -8.29
N THR A 131 -11.62 -9.39 -9.52
CA THR A 131 -12.81 -9.44 -10.38
C THR A 131 -12.88 -10.77 -11.11
N ARG A 132 -13.88 -11.58 -10.78
CA ARG A 132 -14.13 -12.83 -11.50
C ARG A 132 -14.61 -12.52 -12.91
N VAL A 133 -13.81 -12.93 -13.88
CA VAL A 133 -14.13 -12.82 -15.31
C VAL A 133 -14.75 -14.10 -15.87
N ASN A 134 -14.62 -15.23 -15.15
CA ASN A 134 -15.07 -16.56 -15.55
C ASN A 134 -16.26 -17.05 -14.69
N ASP A 135 -17.01 -18.02 -15.21
CA ASP A 135 -18.13 -18.67 -14.51
C ASP A 135 -17.65 -19.35 -13.21
N VAL A 136 -18.43 -19.20 -12.13
CA VAL A 136 -18.20 -19.84 -10.82
C VAL A 136 -18.00 -21.35 -10.95
N LEU A 137 -18.70 -22.00 -11.88
CA LEU A 137 -18.56 -23.44 -12.12
C LEU A 137 -17.17 -23.80 -12.65
N ASN A 138 -16.55 -22.95 -13.47
CA ASN A 138 -15.20 -23.17 -14.00
C ASN A 138 -14.15 -22.98 -12.91
N VAL A 139 -14.34 -21.99 -12.02
CA VAL A 139 -13.48 -21.79 -10.83
C VAL A 139 -13.53 -23.01 -9.91
N VAL A 140 -14.72 -23.54 -9.62
CA VAL A 140 -14.90 -24.72 -8.76
C VAL A 140 -14.26 -25.97 -9.39
N ARG A 141 -14.41 -26.17 -10.70
CA ARG A 141 -13.78 -27.28 -11.42
C ARG A 141 -12.26 -27.15 -11.45
N ALA A 142 -11.72 -25.96 -11.71
CA ALA A 142 -10.29 -25.71 -11.68
C ALA A 142 -9.72 -26.01 -10.28
N ALA A 143 -10.37 -25.51 -9.23
CA ALA A 143 -9.99 -25.79 -7.84
C ALA A 143 -10.06 -27.29 -7.51
N ALA A 144 -11.13 -27.99 -7.91
CA ALA A 144 -11.28 -29.44 -7.69
C ALA A 144 -10.18 -30.26 -8.40
N ASN A 145 -9.66 -29.76 -9.54
CA ASN A 145 -8.60 -30.39 -10.31
C ASN A 145 -7.18 -29.90 -9.92
N GLY A 146 -7.05 -29.06 -8.89
CA GLY A 146 -5.76 -28.48 -8.49
C GLY A 146 -5.17 -27.52 -9.54
N GLN A 147 -6.00 -26.94 -10.41
CA GLN A 147 -5.64 -26.01 -11.47
C GLN A 147 -5.99 -24.58 -11.07
N ARG A 148 -5.20 -23.62 -11.57
CA ARG A 148 -5.54 -22.20 -11.53
C ARG A 148 -6.55 -21.88 -12.64
N ASP A 149 -7.50 -21.00 -12.33
CA ASP A 149 -8.38 -20.42 -13.36
C ASP A 149 -7.57 -19.40 -14.18
N GLY A 150 -6.93 -19.87 -15.24
CA GLY A 150 -5.86 -19.16 -15.94
C GLY A 150 -6.24 -18.56 -17.29
N TYR A 151 -7.50 -18.69 -17.74
CA TYR A 151 -7.87 -18.19 -19.06
C TYR A 151 -8.17 -16.69 -19.01
N LEU A 152 -7.23 -15.90 -19.53
CA LEU A 152 -7.41 -14.50 -19.91
C LEU A 152 -7.55 -14.45 -21.43
N ASP A 153 -8.76 -14.21 -21.93
CA ASP A 153 -8.92 -13.77 -23.31
C ASP A 153 -8.70 -12.25 -23.41
N GLN A 154 -8.44 -11.76 -24.63
CA GLN A 154 -8.19 -10.33 -24.86
C GLN A 154 -9.41 -9.46 -24.50
N ASN A 155 -10.64 -9.97 -24.61
CA ASN A 155 -11.87 -9.24 -24.28
C ASN A 155 -12.11 -9.13 -22.77
N LEU A 156 -11.50 -9.99 -21.97
CA LEU A 156 -11.55 -10.00 -20.51
C LEU A 156 -10.50 -9.05 -19.90
N VAL A 157 -9.35 -8.87 -20.56
CA VAL A 157 -8.33 -7.86 -20.19
C VAL A 157 -8.95 -6.45 -20.20
N ASP A 158 -9.79 -6.15 -21.18
CA ASP A 158 -10.46 -4.84 -21.30
C ASP A 158 -11.42 -4.52 -20.14
N LYS A 159 -11.83 -5.54 -19.38
CA LYS A 159 -12.71 -5.38 -18.20
C LYS A 159 -11.93 -5.20 -16.90
N LEU A 160 -10.62 -5.45 -16.92
CA LEU A 160 -9.74 -5.38 -15.76
C LEU A 160 -8.95 -4.08 -15.78
N ASP A 161 -8.69 -3.52 -14.61
CA ASP A 161 -7.85 -2.34 -14.44
C ASP A 161 -6.38 -2.73 -14.27
N TYR A 162 -6.12 -3.81 -13.53
CA TYR A 162 -4.77 -4.32 -13.31
C TYR A 162 -4.68 -5.84 -13.54
N VAL A 163 -3.54 -6.25 -14.08
CA VAL A 163 -3.10 -7.64 -14.13
C VAL A 163 -1.86 -7.78 -13.25
N GLY A 164 -1.90 -8.72 -12.31
CA GLY A 164 -0.82 -8.92 -11.35
C GLY A 164 0.08 -10.10 -11.68
N TYR A 165 1.37 -10.00 -11.36
CA TYR A 165 2.28 -11.14 -11.24
C TYR A 165 3.27 -10.90 -10.11
N GLY A 166 3.81 -11.96 -9.54
CA GLY A 166 4.78 -11.84 -8.46
C GLY A 166 6.02 -12.71 -8.65
N THR A 167 7.05 -12.40 -7.89
CA THR A 167 8.26 -13.21 -7.77
C THR A 167 8.54 -13.47 -6.30
N TYR A 168 9.09 -14.62 -5.96
CA TYR A 168 9.53 -14.91 -4.60
C TYR A 168 10.88 -15.63 -4.55
N SER A 169 11.71 -15.28 -3.59
CA SER A 169 13.00 -15.92 -3.32
C SER A 169 13.11 -16.27 -1.84
N LEU A 170 13.98 -17.22 -1.51
CA LEU A 170 14.36 -17.44 -0.10
C LEU A 170 15.16 -16.23 0.38
N ALA A 171 14.84 -15.73 1.57
CA ALA A 171 15.52 -14.59 2.15
C ALA A 171 16.97 -14.97 2.55
N PRO A 172 17.93 -14.03 2.50
CA PRO A 172 19.35 -14.30 2.77
C PRO A 172 19.64 -14.61 4.26
N ASN A 173 18.63 -14.65 5.13
CA ASN A 173 18.77 -15.03 6.53
C ASN A 173 18.69 -16.54 6.75
N CYS A 174 18.18 -17.32 5.78
CA CYS A 174 18.13 -18.78 5.80
C CYS A 174 17.39 -19.38 6.98
N GLN A 175 16.37 -18.67 7.44
CA GLN A 175 15.51 -19.07 8.56
C GLN A 175 14.08 -19.42 8.11
N GLY A 176 13.89 -19.70 6.80
CA GLY A 176 12.57 -19.98 6.22
C GLY A 176 11.77 -18.75 5.81
N ASP A 177 12.37 -17.56 5.90
CA ASP A 177 11.79 -16.34 5.35
C ASP A 177 11.91 -16.30 3.83
N ILE A 178 10.98 -15.59 3.21
CA ILE A 178 10.96 -15.31 1.78
C ILE A 178 10.98 -13.81 1.56
N GLN A 179 11.51 -13.40 0.42
CA GLN A 179 11.29 -12.08 -0.15
C GLN A 179 10.30 -12.23 -1.31
N VAL A 180 9.25 -11.41 -1.31
CA VAL A 180 8.24 -11.43 -2.38
C VAL A 180 8.11 -10.03 -2.95
N THR A 181 8.06 -9.96 -4.27
CA THR A 181 7.70 -8.75 -5.01
C THR A 181 6.45 -9.04 -5.83
N LEU A 182 5.41 -8.24 -5.65
CA LEU A 182 4.17 -8.26 -6.43
C LEU A 182 4.13 -7.03 -7.32
N HIS A 183 3.84 -7.22 -8.60
CA HIS A 183 3.66 -6.17 -9.60
C HIS A 183 2.21 -6.17 -10.04
N LEU A 184 1.59 -5.00 -10.14
CA LEU A 184 0.29 -4.77 -10.76
C LEU A 184 0.51 -3.88 -11.98
N MET A 185 0.21 -4.41 -13.17
CA MET A 185 0.33 -3.70 -14.44
C MET A 185 -1.03 -3.14 -14.84
N GLY A 186 -1.12 -1.81 -14.93
CA GLY A 186 -2.26 -1.05 -15.43
C GLY A 186 -2.31 -1.04 -16.96
N ARG A 187 -3.48 -0.67 -17.50
CA ARG A 187 -3.71 -0.63 -18.97
C ARG A 187 -2.96 0.48 -19.68
N ASP A 188 -2.63 1.54 -18.98
CA ASP A 188 -1.90 2.72 -19.46
C ASP A 188 -0.38 2.61 -19.28
N GLY A 189 0.10 1.45 -18.80
CA GLY A 189 1.51 1.24 -18.50
C GLY A 189 1.92 1.73 -17.11
N GLU A 190 0.98 2.19 -16.28
CA GLU A 190 1.24 2.38 -14.85
C GLU A 190 1.59 1.01 -14.22
N GLU A 191 2.62 1.00 -13.36
CA GLU A 191 3.00 -0.19 -12.61
C GLU A 191 3.08 0.12 -11.11
N LEU A 192 2.32 -0.63 -10.32
CA LEU A 192 2.40 -0.58 -8.86
C LEU A 192 3.16 -1.82 -8.36
N SER A 193 4.21 -1.60 -7.58
CA SER A 193 5.08 -2.66 -7.08
C SER A 193 5.08 -2.70 -5.55
N TYR A 194 4.88 -3.89 -4.99
CA TYR A 194 4.84 -4.14 -3.56
C TYR A 194 5.87 -5.19 -3.19
N ILE A 195 6.75 -4.86 -2.24
CA ILE A 195 7.78 -5.77 -1.75
C ILE A 195 7.60 -6.05 -0.25
N GLY A 196 7.80 -7.30 0.16
CA GLY A 196 7.84 -7.68 1.57
C GLY A 196 8.86 -8.79 1.83
N ASN A 197 9.22 -8.94 3.11
CA ASN A 197 10.18 -9.93 3.57
C ASN A 197 9.74 -10.54 4.91
N GLY A 198 9.94 -11.85 5.08
CA GLY A 198 9.57 -12.60 6.27
C GLY A 198 8.90 -13.93 5.92
N GLN A 199 8.21 -14.53 6.88
CA GLN A 199 7.42 -15.74 6.65
C GLN A 199 6.31 -15.50 5.61
N PRO A 200 5.92 -16.51 4.81
CA PRO A 200 4.95 -16.33 3.71
C PRO A 200 3.67 -15.57 4.08
N ALA A 201 3.04 -15.91 5.21
CA ALA A 201 1.83 -15.24 5.68
C ALA A 201 2.08 -13.78 6.08
N VAL A 202 3.20 -13.50 6.75
CA VAL A 202 3.58 -12.14 7.17
C VAL A 202 3.77 -11.25 5.95
N VAL A 203 4.54 -11.73 4.96
CA VAL A 203 4.80 -11.01 3.70
C VAL A 203 3.51 -10.70 2.96
N MET A 204 2.62 -11.68 2.83
CA MET A 204 1.35 -11.45 2.15
C MET A 204 0.44 -10.48 2.90
N SER A 205 0.47 -10.45 4.25
CA SER A 205 -0.29 -9.46 5.02
C SER A 205 0.25 -8.03 4.84
N GLN A 206 1.56 -7.87 4.73
CA GLN A 206 2.22 -6.57 4.47
C GLN A 206 1.85 -6.05 3.08
N ILE A 207 1.95 -6.91 2.06
CA ILE A 207 1.57 -6.56 0.69
C ILE A 207 0.07 -6.23 0.62
N ALA A 208 -0.79 -7.04 1.24
CA ALA A 208 -2.22 -6.79 1.30
C ALA A 208 -2.57 -5.45 1.97
N SER A 209 -1.89 -5.09 3.07
CA SER A 209 -2.09 -3.81 3.75
C SER A 209 -1.77 -2.64 2.81
N ARG A 210 -0.61 -2.70 2.14
CA ARG A 210 -0.18 -1.63 1.22
C ARG A 210 -1.10 -1.51 0.01
N MET A 211 -1.53 -2.63 -0.57
CA MET A 211 -2.54 -2.62 -1.64
C MET A 211 -3.85 -1.99 -1.14
N PHE A 212 -4.34 -2.43 0.02
CA PHE A 212 -5.56 -1.86 0.60
C PHE A 212 -5.41 -0.35 0.81
N GLU A 213 -4.30 0.10 1.37
CA GLU A 213 -4.02 1.53 1.57
C GLU A 213 -3.96 2.31 0.26
N ASP A 214 -3.26 1.81 -0.74
CA ASP A 214 -3.09 2.51 -2.01
C ASP A 214 -4.41 2.73 -2.73
N PHE A 215 -5.28 1.70 -2.75
CA PHE A 215 -6.54 1.75 -3.46
C PHE A 215 -7.70 2.32 -2.63
N GLN A 216 -7.72 2.07 -1.31
CA GLN A 216 -8.85 2.43 -0.47
C GLN A 216 -8.70 3.79 0.21
N ARG A 217 -7.48 4.20 0.58
CA ARG A 217 -7.26 5.45 1.33
C ARG A 217 -7.76 6.65 0.54
N THR A 218 -8.28 7.65 1.25
CA THR A 218 -8.66 8.94 0.69
C THR A 218 -7.52 9.53 -0.12
N LYS A 219 -7.80 9.86 -1.38
CA LYS A 219 -6.92 10.60 -2.28
C LYS A 219 -7.55 11.95 -2.54
N PHE A 220 -6.72 12.99 -2.65
CA PHE A 220 -7.18 14.33 -2.96
C PHE A 220 -6.95 14.65 -4.45
N PRO A 221 -7.84 15.43 -5.08
CA PRO A 221 -9.08 15.94 -4.52
C PRO A 221 -10.17 14.86 -4.41
N THR A 222 -11.07 14.99 -3.44
CA THR A 222 -12.25 14.12 -3.30
C THR A 222 -13.50 14.91 -2.94
N LYS A 223 -14.68 14.38 -3.28
CA LYS A 223 -15.97 15.06 -3.05
C LYS A 223 -16.76 14.30 -2.00
N LEU A 224 -17.21 15.02 -0.99
CA LEU A 224 -18.05 14.52 0.10
C LEU A 224 -19.39 15.22 0.11
N LYS A 225 -20.44 14.46 0.40
CA LYS A 225 -21.77 15.04 0.61
C LYS A 225 -21.91 15.47 2.06
N VAL A 226 -22.11 16.77 2.29
CA VAL A 226 -22.30 17.39 3.61
C VAL A 226 -23.70 17.99 3.64
N GLY A 227 -24.67 17.20 4.12
CA GLY A 227 -26.09 17.56 4.06
C GLY A 227 -26.57 17.76 2.62
N ASN A 228 -26.95 18.99 2.28
CA ASN A 228 -27.42 19.38 0.94
C ASN A 228 -26.30 19.97 0.06
N LYS A 229 -25.07 20.07 0.57
CA LYS A 229 -23.91 20.60 -0.15
C LYS A 229 -22.93 19.49 -0.51
N THR A 230 -22.13 19.72 -1.53
CA THR A 230 -20.98 18.86 -1.86
C THR A 230 -19.73 19.63 -1.49
N LEU A 231 -18.96 19.11 -0.55
CA LEU A 231 -17.68 19.69 -0.16
C LEU A 231 -16.57 18.95 -0.90
N THR A 232 -15.73 19.68 -1.63
CA THR A 232 -14.54 19.15 -2.29
C THR A 232 -13.34 19.32 -1.36
N LEU A 233 -12.75 18.22 -0.93
CA LEU A 233 -11.49 18.18 -0.20
C LEU A 233 -10.36 18.24 -1.23
N LEU A 234 -9.60 19.33 -1.24
CA LEU A 234 -8.52 19.58 -2.19
C LEU A 234 -7.18 18.98 -1.74
N GLY A 235 -7.01 18.74 -0.44
CA GLY A 235 -5.70 18.46 0.16
C GLY A 235 -4.90 19.75 0.37
N ALA A 236 -3.66 19.63 0.83
CA ALA A 236 -2.66 20.69 0.86
C ALA A 236 -1.97 20.81 -0.51
N MET A 237 -0.91 21.62 -0.62
CA MET A 237 -0.24 21.90 -1.90
C MET A 237 0.32 20.64 -2.59
N ASN A 238 0.64 19.60 -1.82
CA ASN A 238 1.13 18.32 -2.34
C ASN A 238 0.03 17.29 -2.62
N GLY A 239 -1.25 17.66 -2.53
CA GLY A 239 -2.37 16.74 -2.71
C GLY A 239 -2.56 15.74 -1.56
N SER A 240 -2.10 16.08 -0.34
CA SER A 240 -2.26 15.25 0.87
C SER A 240 -2.57 16.10 2.11
N VAL A 241 -2.59 15.51 3.29
CA VAL A 241 -2.61 16.26 4.56
C VAL A 241 -1.20 16.72 4.88
N GLU A 242 -1.01 17.99 5.19
CA GLU A 242 0.29 18.56 5.52
C GLU A 242 0.30 19.16 6.93
N THR A 243 1.49 19.39 7.48
CA THR A 243 1.68 20.03 8.78
C THR A 243 2.35 21.38 8.60
N THR A 244 1.91 22.40 9.35
CA THR A 244 2.54 23.71 9.40
C THR A 244 2.61 24.22 10.84
N PHE A 245 3.53 25.14 11.12
CA PHE A 245 3.63 25.79 12.45
C PHE A 245 2.85 27.10 12.55
N SER A 246 2.09 27.47 11.52
CA SER A 246 1.25 28.67 11.54
C SER A 246 -0.05 28.47 10.78
N VAL A 247 -1.18 28.67 11.45
CA VAL A 247 -2.53 28.59 10.85
C VAL A 247 -2.66 29.58 9.69
N LYS A 248 -2.02 30.75 9.79
CA LYS A 248 -1.98 31.76 8.73
C LYS A 248 -1.31 31.26 7.45
N ASN A 249 -0.25 30.46 7.57
CA ASN A 249 0.42 29.88 6.42
C ASN A 249 -0.45 28.82 5.75
N ALA A 250 -1.11 27.96 6.54
CA ALA A 250 -2.09 27.01 6.02
C ALA A 250 -3.26 27.69 5.29
N SER A 251 -3.80 28.80 5.84
CA SER A 251 -4.88 29.57 5.18
C SER A 251 -4.45 30.07 3.81
N ARG A 252 -3.27 30.70 3.71
CA ARG A 252 -2.72 31.20 2.44
C ARG A 252 -2.44 30.09 1.43
N ALA A 253 -1.97 28.93 1.89
CA ALA A 253 -1.78 27.77 1.03
C ALA A 253 -3.13 27.32 0.44
N CYS A 254 -4.18 27.27 1.24
CA CYS A 254 -5.53 26.94 0.76
C CYS A 254 -6.12 27.99 -0.18
N GLU A 255 -5.94 29.27 0.11
CA GLU A 255 -6.37 30.37 -0.77
C GLU A 255 -5.68 30.27 -2.15
N THR A 256 -4.40 29.88 -2.18
CA THR A 256 -3.63 29.66 -3.41
C THR A 256 -4.21 28.52 -4.26
N LEU A 257 -4.78 27.50 -3.61
CA LEU A 257 -5.48 26.39 -4.28
C LEU A 257 -6.93 26.73 -4.66
N GLY A 258 -7.39 27.96 -4.42
CA GLY A 258 -8.77 28.38 -4.66
C GLY A 258 -9.78 27.83 -3.65
N GLY A 259 -9.30 27.37 -2.50
CA GLY A 259 -10.11 26.85 -1.40
C GLY A 259 -9.90 27.64 -0.09
N ARG A 260 -10.30 27.01 1.02
CA ARG A 260 -10.16 27.54 2.38
C ARG A 260 -9.84 26.41 3.35
N LEU A 261 -9.41 26.76 4.56
CA LEU A 261 -9.39 25.81 5.66
C LEU A 261 -10.82 25.38 6.05
N PRO A 262 -11.00 24.15 6.56
CA PRO A 262 -12.29 23.69 7.04
C PRO A 262 -12.73 24.46 8.29
N THR A 263 -14.03 24.51 8.51
CA THR A 263 -14.65 24.86 9.80
C THR A 263 -14.55 23.68 10.77
N GLY A 264 -14.72 23.92 12.07
CA GLY A 264 -14.74 22.82 13.06
C GLY A 264 -15.81 21.77 12.77
N THR A 265 -17.00 22.21 12.36
CA THR A 265 -18.10 21.30 11.98
C THR A 265 -17.78 20.49 10.72
N GLU A 266 -17.18 21.11 9.70
CA GLU A 266 -16.75 20.36 8.50
C GLU A 266 -15.67 19.34 8.86
N LEU A 267 -14.72 19.69 9.73
CA LEU A 267 -13.67 18.78 10.17
C LEU A 267 -14.26 17.53 10.85
N GLU A 268 -15.21 17.71 11.79
CA GLU A 268 -15.89 16.60 12.48
C GLU A 268 -16.75 15.76 11.52
N ILE A 269 -17.40 16.38 10.54
CA ILE A 269 -18.16 15.63 9.53
C ILE A 269 -17.22 14.82 8.65
N ILE A 270 -16.10 15.40 8.20
CA ILE A 270 -15.08 14.72 7.39
C ILE A 270 -14.46 13.54 8.17
N ASP A 271 -14.23 13.72 9.47
CA ASP A 271 -13.78 12.67 10.38
C ASP A 271 -14.75 11.48 10.43
N SER A 272 -16.06 11.76 10.44
CA SER A 272 -17.09 10.69 10.42
C SER A 272 -17.10 9.83 9.15
N TYR A 273 -16.50 10.32 8.05
CA TYR A 273 -16.21 9.50 6.88
C TYR A 273 -14.94 8.66 7.10
N GLY A 274 -13.92 9.23 7.74
CA GLY A 274 -12.64 8.58 8.02
C GLY A 274 -11.79 8.34 6.76
N ASP A 275 -10.54 7.93 6.98
CA ASP A 275 -9.51 7.82 5.94
C ASP A 275 -9.83 6.82 4.81
N TRP A 276 -10.82 5.95 4.99
CA TRP A 276 -11.17 4.88 4.05
C TRP A 276 -12.43 5.17 3.23
N ASN A 277 -13.10 6.30 3.46
CA ASN A 277 -14.38 6.63 2.80
C ASN A 277 -14.38 8.03 2.15
N GLY A 278 -13.21 8.51 1.74
CA GLY A 278 -13.04 9.87 1.21
C GLY A 278 -12.94 10.94 2.29
N GLY A 279 -13.01 10.58 3.56
CA GLY A 279 -12.79 11.47 4.69
C GLY A 279 -11.34 11.53 5.14
N VAL A 280 -11.10 12.21 6.26
CA VAL A 280 -9.79 12.33 6.89
C VAL A 280 -9.98 12.22 8.39
N SER A 281 -9.34 11.24 9.02
CA SER A 281 -9.48 11.04 10.47
C SER A 281 -8.67 12.10 11.23
N ILE A 282 -9.32 12.77 12.19
CA ILE A 282 -8.71 13.82 13.03
C ILE A 282 -7.62 13.22 13.92
N ASN A 283 -7.86 12.02 14.46
CA ASN A 283 -7.01 11.37 15.46
C ASN A 283 -6.74 12.32 16.66
N ASP A 284 -5.58 12.18 17.31
CA ASP A 284 -5.15 13.02 18.44
C ASP A 284 -4.41 14.30 18.00
N ALA A 285 -4.31 14.56 16.69
CA ALA A 285 -3.57 15.70 16.15
C ALA A 285 -4.34 17.02 16.27
N ILE A 286 -3.60 18.14 16.30
CA ILE A 286 -4.17 19.49 16.29
C ILE A 286 -4.32 19.95 14.83
N TRP A 287 -5.48 20.49 14.46
CA TRP A 287 -5.81 20.88 13.09
C TRP A 287 -6.00 22.37 12.92
N ALA A 288 -5.49 22.94 11.83
CA ALA A 288 -5.75 24.31 11.45
C ALA A 288 -7.18 24.46 10.91
N LEU A 289 -7.90 25.46 11.41
CA LEU A 289 -9.25 25.81 10.98
C LEU A 289 -9.28 27.21 10.35
N THR A 290 -10.39 27.50 9.69
CA THR A 290 -10.68 28.86 9.23
C THR A 290 -10.73 29.87 10.39
N ASN A 291 -10.58 31.15 10.06
CA ASN A 291 -10.60 32.28 10.99
C ASN A 291 -9.49 32.29 12.07
N GLY A 292 -8.34 31.63 11.81
CA GLY A 292 -7.21 31.62 12.75
C GLY A 292 -7.44 30.72 13.98
N ASN A 293 -8.42 29.83 13.90
CA ASN A 293 -8.71 28.88 14.96
C ASN A 293 -8.00 27.55 14.70
N VAL A 294 -8.00 26.70 15.73
CA VAL A 294 -7.50 25.34 15.68
C VAL A 294 -8.51 24.38 16.30
N TYR A 295 -8.50 23.13 15.85
CA TYR A 295 -9.21 22.03 16.49
C TYR A 295 -8.21 21.21 17.31
N ALA A 296 -8.40 21.16 18.62
CA ALA A 296 -7.58 20.41 19.56
C ALA A 296 -8.44 19.31 20.23
N PRO A 297 -8.36 18.04 19.79
CA PRO A 297 -9.23 16.94 20.25
C PRO A 297 -9.21 16.72 21.78
N HIS A 298 -8.07 17.03 22.40
CA HIS A 298 -7.85 16.87 23.85
C HIS A 298 -8.50 17.97 24.70
N LEU A 299 -8.86 19.12 24.12
CA LEU A 299 -9.34 20.28 24.87
C LEU A 299 -10.86 20.44 24.78
N ARG A 300 -11.63 19.41 25.17
CA ARG A 300 -13.09 19.35 24.93
C ARG A 300 -13.94 20.40 25.65
N ASN A 301 -13.46 21.01 26.73
CA ASN A 301 -14.23 21.97 27.55
C ASN A 301 -13.61 23.38 27.48
N PRO A 302 -14.35 24.45 27.10
CA PRO A 302 -15.77 24.47 26.69
C PRO A 302 -16.06 23.94 25.28
N SER A 303 -15.02 23.77 24.45
CA SER A 303 -15.15 23.23 23.07
C SER A 303 -13.81 22.71 22.57
N PRO A 304 -13.68 21.72 21.67
CA PRO A 304 -12.39 21.38 21.05
C PRO A 304 -11.82 22.49 20.14
N VAL A 305 -12.62 23.49 19.77
CA VAL A 305 -12.17 24.63 18.94
C VAL A 305 -11.59 25.73 19.83
N ARG A 306 -10.37 26.17 19.51
CA ARG A 306 -9.63 27.21 20.23
C ARG A 306 -9.01 28.22 19.27
N SER A 307 -8.65 29.40 19.77
CA SER A 307 -7.72 30.29 19.07
C SER A 307 -6.34 29.62 18.98
N GLU A 308 -5.60 29.87 17.89
CA GLU A 308 -4.21 29.42 17.73
C GLU A 308 -3.35 29.80 18.95
N SER A 309 -3.57 30.97 19.55
CA SER A 309 -2.81 31.46 20.70
C SER A 309 -3.06 30.69 22.02
N GLU A 310 -4.14 29.91 22.09
CA GLU A 310 -4.54 29.17 23.30
C GLU A 310 -3.99 27.73 23.31
N VAL A 311 -3.41 27.28 22.19
CA VAL A 311 -2.95 25.90 22.01
C VAL A 311 -1.47 25.91 21.68
N ASN A 312 -0.68 25.24 22.51
CA ASN A 312 0.75 25.09 22.23
C ASN A 312 0.98 23.88 21.30
N ALA A 313 1.08 24.13 19.99
CA ALA A 313 1.44 23.11 19.00
C ALA A 313 2.88 23.26 18.49
N HIS A 314 3.79 23.84 19.30
CA HIS A 314 5.14 24.21 18.85
C HIS A 314 5.97 23.02 18.35
N ASP A 315 5.76 21.83 18.91
CA ASP A 315 6.57 20.65 18.58
C ASP A 315 5.93 19.76 17.50
N GLU A 316 4.59 19.67 17.47
CA GLU A 316 3.86 18.77 16.55
C GLU A 316 3.30 19.47 15.30
N GLY A 317 3.14 20.80 15.37
CA GLY A 317 2.51 21.62 14.34
C GLY A 317 1.00 21.38 14.19
N TYR A 318 0.41 22.15 13.29
CA TYR A 318 -0.99 22.07 12.90
C TYR A 318 -1.14 21.30 11.60
N ARG A 319 -1.91 20.21 11.63
CA ARG A 319 -2.31 19.50 10.42
C ARG A 319 -3.35 20.30 9.66
N TYR A 320 -3.30 20.25 8.33
CA TYR A 320 -4.28 20.93 7.50
C TYR A 320 -4.48 20.24 6.14
N TYR A 321 -5.67 20.45 5.61
CA TYR A 321 -6.03 20.23 4.21
C TYR A 321 -7.00 21.33 3.80
N CYS A 322 -7.12 21.58 2.50
CA CYS A 322 -7.98 22.62 1.97
C CYS A 322 -9.31 22.04 1.50
N VAL A 323 -10.38 22.82 1.62
CA VAL A 323 -11.72 22.47 1.17
C VAL A 323 -12.31 23.58 0.28
N GLN A 324 -13.24 23.20 -0.59
CA GLN A 324 -13.96 24.08 -1.50
C GLN A 324 -15.42 23.63 -1.63
N ASP A 325 -16.34 24.58 -1.64
CA ASP A 325 -17.79 24.35 -1.84
C ASP A 325 -18.16 24.15 -3.32
#